data_AF-A0A9P9QNB9-F1
#
_entry.id   AF-A0A9P9QNB9-F1
#
_cell.length_a   1.000
_cell.length_b   1.000
_cell.length_c   1.000
_cell.angle_alpha   90.00
_cell.angle_beta   90.00
_cell.angle_gamma   90.00
#
_symmetry.space_group_name_H-M   'P 1'
#
loop_
_entity.id
_entity.type
_entity.pdbx_description
1 polymer ?
#
loop_
_entity_poly.entity_id
_entity_poly.type
_entity_poly.pdbx_seq_one_letter_code
_entity_poly.pdbx_strand_id
1 'polypeptide(L)'
;MMPNIPCCPIISQKLAPTVSIALFVSWALSLQEPPFLFLRQKIAVMAEILGVVAGATQLAQYALKISAAISEVHDRVRSSTEFREHKARIQRLIDTTAEIKRHPQTCNYAVLQHLKSATEEANHLLDLLQRLLTEYTCGSLGKRYLKAVRGGKYEKKIATSFQRLEQEKTSLIFCIGMGNTEQLHYISEDVKRIAEATDINMSIQADHVRVKCIEQGHEGLVPKEMQYTFSCKYEAPPLNMN
;
A
#
# COMPACT_ATOMS: atom_id res chain seq x y z
N MET A 1 -22.63 3.93 54.03
CA MET A 1 -21.83 2.75 54.44
C MET A 1 -21.19 2.19 53.19
N MET A 2 -19.86 2.32 53.05
CA MET A 2 -19.11 1.77 51.91
C MET A 2 -18.46 0.45 52.32
N PRO A 3 -18.47 -0.59 51.46
CA PRO A 3 -17.83 -1.86 51.77
C PRO A 3 -16.31 -1.76 51.64
N ASN A 4 -15.65 -2.29 52.67
CA ASN A 4 -14.21 -2.39 52.83
C ASN A 4 -13.68 -3.53 51.93
N ILE A 5 -12.79 -3.23 50.99
CA ILE A 5 -12.20 -4.22 50.06
C ILE A 5 -10.87 -4.70 50.68
N PRO A 6 -10.67 -6.01 50.91
CA PRO A 6 -9.44 -6.53 51.48
C PRO A 6 -8.32 -6.56 50.43
N CYS A 7 -7.14 -6.06 50.82
CA CYS A 7 -5.90 -6.13 50.06
C CYS A 7 -5.38 -7.57 49.98
N CYS A 8 -5.09 -8.05 48.77
CA CYS A 8 -4.35 -9.31 48.56
C CYS A 8 -2.84 -9.08 48.72
N PRO A 9 -2.09 -10.04 49.32
CA PRO A 9 -0.64 -9.95 49.40
C PRO A 9 0.02 -10.38 48.09
N ILE A 10 0.99 -9.58 47.66
CA ILE A 10 1.89 -9.85 46.53
C ILE A 10 2.94 -10.86 47.00
N ILE A 11 2.87 -12.09 46.48
CA ILE A 11 3.92 -13.10 46.67
C ILE A 11 5.03 -12.83 45.65
N SER A 12 6.17 -12.33 46.13
CA SER A 12 7.38 -12.11 45.34
C SER A 12 8.23 -13.38 45.34
N GLN A 13 8.19 -14.16 44.26
CA GLN A 13 9.10 -15.28 44.05
C GLN A 13 10.39 -14.79 43.38
N LYS A 14 11.48 -14.79 44.15
CA LYS A 14 12.86 -14.70 43.64
C LYS A 14 13.26 -16.08 43.08
N LEU A 15 13.22 -16.26 41.76
CA LEU A 15 13.87 -17.38 41.07
C LEU A 15 15.12 -16.88 40.32
N ALA A 16 16.24 -17.55 40.55
CA ALA A 16 17.54 -17.24 39.97
C ALA A 16 17.57 -17.49 38.43
N PRO A 17 18.00 -16.53 37.59
CA PRO A 17 17.82 -16.60 36.14
C PRO A 17 19.15 -16.78 35.38
N THR A 18 19.91 -17.85 35.61
CA THR A 18 21.22 -17.97 34.92
C THR A 18 21.47 -19.28 34.18
N VAL A 19 20.75 -20.36 34.49
CA VAL A 19 21.00 -21.66 33.81
C VAL A 19 20.00 -21.95 32.68
N SER A 20 18.86 -21.26 32.64
CA SER A 20 17.81 -21.55 31.65
C SER A 20 18.04 -20.88 30.28
N ILE A 21 18.77 -19.75 30.23
CA ILE A 21 18.96 -18.99 29.00
C ILE A 21 19.91 -19.71 28.03
N ALA A 22 20.97 -20.37 28.52
CA ALA A 22 21.94 -21.05 27.67
C ALA A 22 21.35 -22.27 26.93
N LEU A 23 20.46 -23.02 27.59
CA LEU A 23 19.75 -24.14 26.97
C LEU A 23 18.67 -23.68 25.98
N PHE A 24 18.02 -22.53 26.23
CA PHE A 24 17.04 -21.97 25.31
C PHE A 24 17.69 -21.42 24.03
N VAL A 25 18.87 -20.79 24.15
CA VAL A 25 19.63 -20.30 22.98
C VAL A 25 20.18 -21.46 22.15
N SER A 26 20.65 -22.54 22.78
CA SER A 26 21.16 -23.73 22.07
C SER A 26 20.05 -24.52 21.35
N TRP A 27 18.86 -24.61 21.96
CA TRP A 27 17.68 -25.19 21.31
C TRP A 27 17.15 -24.31 20.16
N ALA A 28 17.15 -22.98 20.32
CA ALA A 28 16.77 -22.04 19.27
C ALA A 28 17.74 -22.05 18.07
N LEU A 29 19.04 -22.28 18.30
CA LEU A 29 20.06 -22.43 17.26
C LEU A 29 19.98 -23.79 16.54
N SER A 30 19.50 -24.85 17.21
CA SER A 30 19.29 -26.16 16.59
C SER A 30 18.02 -26.26 15.72
N LEU A 31 17.12 -25.27 15.79
CA LEU A 31 15.94 -25.16 14.92
C LEU A 31 16.21 -24.33 13.65
N GLN A 32 17.48 -24.01 13.37
CA GLN A 32 17.92 -23.36 12.14
C GLN A 32 17.95 -24.36 10.96
N GLU A 33 16.89 -25.15 10.78
CA GLU A 33 16.70 -25.91 9.55
C GLU A 33 16.04 -25.00 8.49
N PRO A 34 16.45 -25.11 7.20
CA PRO A 34 15.99 -24.23 6.12
C PRO A 34 14.47 -24.09 5.91
N PRO A 35 13.55 -25.04 6.25
CA PRO A 35 12.11 -24.82 6.03
C PRO A 35 11.49 -23.73 6.91
N PHE A 36 12.08 -23.37 8.05
CA PHE A 36 11.47 -22.40 8.97
C PHE A 36 11.58 -20.94 8.50
N LEU A 37 12.59 -20.59 7.70
CA LEU A 37 12.76 -19.24 7.17
C LEU A 37 11.63 -18.88 6.19
N PHE A 38 11.25 -19.84 5.34
CA PHE A 38 10.17 -19.66 4.37
C PHE A 38 8.81 -19.47 5.05
N LEU A 39 8.55 -20.21 6.14
CA LEU A 39 7.31 -20.09 6.91
C LEU A 39 7.21 -18.72 7.61
N ARG A 40 8.31 -18.25 8.22
CA ARG A 40 8.36 -16.93 8.88
C ARG A 40 8.12 -15.79 7.89
N GLN A 41 8.70 -15.87 6.70
CA GLN A 41 8.51 -14.87 5.66
C GLN A 41 7.04 -14.82 5.20
N LYS A 42 6.41 -15.98 4.97
CA LYS A 42 4.98 -16.04 4.60
C LYS A 42 4.07 -15.46 5.68
N ILE A 43 4.34 -15.77 6.95
CA ILE A 43 3.55 -15.24 8.08
C ILE A 43 3.69 -13.72 8.18
N ALA A 44 4.89 -13.19 8.01
CA ALA A 44 5.13 -11.74 8.03
C ALA A 44 4.34 -11.02 6.91
N VAL A 45 4.43 -11.52 5.68
CA VAL A 45 3.70 -10.96 4.52
C VAL A 45 2.19 -11.00 4.73
N MET A 46 1.65 -12.11 5.25
CA MET A 46 0.22 -12.23 5.54
C MET A 46 -0.24 -11.23 6.62
N ALA A 47 0.57 -11.02 7.66
CA ALA A 47 0.26 -10.07 8.72
C ALA A 47 0.25 -8.62 8.19
N GLU A 48 1.17 -8.27 7.29
CA GLU A 48 1.22 -6.95 6.64
C GLU A 48 -0.02 -6.71 5.77
N ILE A 49 -0.39 -7.69 4.95
CA ILE A 49 -1.60 -7.63 4.10
C ILE A 49 -2.85 -7.40 4.97
N LEU A 50 -3.00 -8.16 6.05
CA LEU A 50 -4.13 -8.01 6.97
C LEU A 50 -4.14 -6.63 7.62
N GLY A 51 -2.97 -6.14 8.04
CA GLY A 51 -2.81 -4.79 8.60
C GLY A 51 -3.25 -3.70 7.63
N VAL A 52 -2.88 -3.81 6.35
CA VAL A 52 -3.25 -2.84 5.32
C VAL A 52 -4.75 -2.90 5.00
N VAL A 53 -5.33 -4.08 4.85
CA VAL A 53 -6.78 -4.24 4.61
C VAL A 53 -7.61 -3.70 5.79
N ALA A 54 -7.16 -3.94 7.02
CA ALA A 54 -7.78 -3.40 8.22
C ALA A 54 -7.69 -1.87 8.25
N GLY A 55 -6.50 -1.30 8.01
CA GLY A 55 -6.28 0.15 7.96
C GLY A 55 -7.12 0.84 6.87
N ALA A 56 -7.16 0.28 5.66
CA ALA A 56 -8.00 0.80 4.57
C ALA A 56 -9.49 0.75 4.91
N THR A 57 -9.94 -0.32 5.57
CA THR A 57 -11.34 -0.44 6.01
C THR A 57 -11.68 0.60 7.08
N GLN A 58 -10.79 0.83 8.05
CA GLN A 58 -10.99 1.84 9.08
C GLN A 58 -11.03 3.26 8.48
N LEU A 59 -10.11 3.57 7.56
CA LEU A 59 -10.09 4.85 6.86
C LEU A 59 -11.37 5.09 6.04
N ALA A 60 -11.86 4.06 5.33
CA ALA A 60 -13.13 4.14 4.60
C ALA A 60 -14.32 4.45 5.53
N GLN A 61 -14.37 3.82 6.71
CA GLN A 61 -15.40 4.08 7.71
C GLN A 61 -15.35 5.52 8.22
N TYR A 62 -14.16 6.06 8.49
CA TYR A 62 -14.01 7.46 8.88
C TYR A 62 -14.41 8.42 7.77
N ALA A 63 -14.01 8.14 6.52
CA ALA A 63 -14.38 8.94 5.37
C ALA A 63 -15.92 9.03 5.19
N LEU A 64 -16.64 7.91 5.38
CA LEU A 64 -18.10 7.90 5.37
C LEU A 64 -18.72 8.77 6.48
N LYS A 65 -18.19 8.68 7.72
CA LYS A 65 -18.64 9.52 8.84
C LYS A 65 -18.38 11.01 8.59
N ILE A 66 -17.22 11.34 8.03
CA ILE A 66 -16.86 12.71 7.64
C ILE A 66 -17.81 13.22 6.56
N SER A 67 -18.11 12.42 5.53
CA SER A 67 -19.07 12.77 4.47
C SER A 67 -20.47 13.07 5.01
N ALA A 68 -20.94 12.26 5.98
CA ALA A 68 -22.20 12.49 6.67
C ALA A 68 -22.17 13.80 7.48
N ALA A 69 -21.12 14.03 8.27
CA ALA A 69 -20.95 15.25 9.05
C ALA A 69 -20.86 16.52 8.18
N ILE A 70 -20.15 16.45 7.04
CA ILE A 70 -20.10 17.54 6.05
C ILE A 70 -21.49 17.85 5.52
N SER A 71 -22.27 16.83 5.18
CA SER A 71 -23.63 17.02 4.66
C SER A 71 -24.53 17.69 5.70
N GLU A 72 -24.45 17.28 6.97
CA GLU A 72 -25.19 17.92 8.07
C GLU A 72 -24.76 19.38 8.31
N VAL A 73 -23.46 19.69 8.22
CA VAL A 73 -22.97 21.07 8.32
C VAL A 73 -23.47 21.91 7.14
N HIS A 74 -23.39 21.39 5.92
CA HIS A 74 -23.82 22.08 4.70
C HIS A 74 -25.31 22.45 4.75
N ASP A 75 -26.18 21.52 5.17
CA ASP A 75 -27.62 21.74 5.26
C ASP A 75 -27.99 22.87 6.25
N ARG A 76 -27.15 23.08 7.27
CA ARG A 76 -27.36 24.11 8.30
C ARG A 76 -26.78 25.46 7.92
N VAL A 77 -25.63 25.49 7.27
CA VAL A 77 -24.90 26.73 6.99
C VAL A 77 -25.35 27.37 5.66
N ARG A 78 -26.14 26.66 4.83
CA ARG A 78 -26.66 27.16 3.53
C ARG A 78 -25.56 27.87 2.72
N SER A 79 -24.37 27.27 2.65
CA SER A 79 -23.18 27.94 2.13
C SER A 79 -22.31 27.06 1.24
N SER A 80 -21.68 27.75 0.30
CA SER A 80 -20.40 27.54 -0.38
C SER A 80 -20.19 26.29 -1.24
N THR A 81 -19.73 26.54 -2.47
CA THR A 81 -19.19 25.56 -3.43
C THR A 81 -18.05 24.71 -2.85
N GLU A 82 -17.36 25.19 -1.82
CA GLU A 82 -16.25 24.49 -1.16
C GLU A 82 -16.67 23.17 -0.52
N PHE A 83 -17.89 23.08 0.03
CA PHE A 83 -18.38 21.82 0.63
C PHE A 83 -18.57 20.72 -0.42
N ARG A 84 -18.93 21.08 -1.65
CA ARG A 84 -19.00 20.12 -2.76
C ARG A 84 -17.62 19.59 -3.11
N GLU A 85 -16.61 20.44 -3.11
CA GLU A 85 -15.22 20.01 -3.33
C GLU A 85 -14.75 19.07 -2.22
N HIS A 86 -15.00 19.40 -0.96
CA HIS A 86 -14.65 18.54 0.16
C HIS A 86 -15.32 17.17 0.07
N LYS A 87 -16.61 17.13 -0.27
CA LYS A 87 -17.33 15.87 -0.48
C LYS A 87 -16.72 15.03 -1.61
N ALA A 88 -16.36 15.67 -2.72
CA ALA A 88 -15.69 14.99 -3.84
C ALA A 88 -14.31 14.44 -3.44
N ARG A 89 -13.52 15.19 -2.65
CA ARG A 89 -12.21 14.73 -2.14
C ARG A 89 -12.36 13.52 -1.21
N ILE A 90 -13.33 13.55 -0.30
CA ILE A 90 -13.64 12.42 0.58
C ILE A 90 -14.12 11.20 -0.20
N GLN A 91 -14.92 11.39 -1.26
CA GLN A 91 -15.32 10.28 -2.13
C GLN A 91 -14.10 9.62 -2.80
N ARG A 92 -13.17 10.40 -3.34
CA ARG A 92 -11.93 9.85 -3.92
C ARG A 92 -11.09 9.08 -2.88
N LEU A 93 -11.10 9.50 -1.61
CA LEU A 93 -10.45 8.76 -0.53
C LEU A 93 -11.11 7.40 -0.30
N ILE A 94 -12.45 7.34 -0.31
CA ILE A 94 -13.21 6.08 -0.24
C ILE A 94 -12.84 5.18 -1.43
N ASP A 95 -12.82 5.72 -2.64
CA ASP A 95 -12.48 4.96 -3.84
C ASP A 95 -11.05 4.41 -3.77
N THR A 96 -10.10 5.22 -3.28
CA THR A 96 -8.69 4.82 -3.08
C THR A 96 -8.57 3.69 -2.05
N THR A 97 -9.28 3.78 -0.92
CA THR A 97 -9.28 2.71 0.09
C THR A 97 -9.94 1.42 -0.40
N ALA A 98 -10.99 1.53 -1.23
CA ALA A 98 -11.58 0.38 -1.90
C ALA A 98 -10.59 -0.29 -2.85
N GLU A 99 -9.79 0.49 -3.57
CA GLU A 99 -8.78 -0.02 -4.49
C GLU A 99 -7.65 -0.77 -3.77
N ILE A 100 -7.16 -0.23 -2.65
CA ILE A 100 -6.19 -0.93 -1.78
C ILE A 100 -6.73 -2.28 -1.33
N LYS A 101 -8.03 -2.35 -0.97
CA LYS A 101 -8.67 -3.59 -0.53
C LYS A 101 -8.81 -4.63 -1.65
N ARG A 102 -8.98 -4.20 -2.90
CA ARG A 102 -9.05 -5.11 -4.06
C ARG A 102 -7.68 -5.68 -4.43
N HIS A 103 -6.62 -4.91 -4.18
CA HIS A 103 -5.25 -5.27 -4.56
C HIS A 103 -4.31 -5.36 -3.34
N PRO A 104 -4.53 -6.31 -2.42
CA PRO A 104 -3.69 -6.45 -1.23
C PRO A 104 -2.22 -6.78 -1.56
N GLN A 105 -1.95 -7.31 -2.76
CA GLN A 105 -0.59 -7.68 -3.20
C GLN A 105 0.32 -6.46 -3.42
N THR A 106 -0.25 -5.27 -3.65
CA THR A 106 0.52 -4.03 -3.88
C THR A 106 0.82 -3.32 -2.57
N CYS A 107 0.51 -3.96 -1.44
CA CYS A 107 0.66 -3.39 -0.11
C CYS A 107 2.09 -3.58 0.38
N ASN A 108 2.77 -2.47 0.64
CA ASN A 108 4.07 -2.44 1.28
C ASN A 108 3.97 -1.74 2.64
N TYR A 109 5.06 -1.80 3.42
CA TYR A 109 5.12 -1.14 4.72
C TYR A 109 4.85 0.37 4.65
N ALA A 110 5.24 1.05 3.56
CA ALA A 110 4.97 2.48 3.36
C ALA A 110 3.46 2.76 3.21
N VAL A 111 2.72 1.91 2.49
CA VAL A 111 1.25 2.00 2.40
C VAL A 111 0.62 1.89 3.78
N LEU A 112 1.09 0.97 4.63
CA LEU A 112 0.59 0.83 6.00
C LEU A 112 0.83 2.10 6.84
N GLN A 113 2.03 2.70 6.75
CA GLN A 113 2.34 3.94 7.46
C GLN A 113 1.44 5.10 7.03
N HIS A 114 1.27 5.30 5.72
CA HIS A 114 0.40 6.36 5.20
C HIS A 114 -1.08 6.12 5.51
N LEU A 115 -1.54 4.86 5.54
CA LEU A 115 -2.90 4.54 5.97
C LEU A 115 -3.13 4.91 7.44
N LYS A 116 -2.15 4.65 8.30
CA LYS A 116 -2.21 5.03 9.71
C LYS A 116 -2.28 6.55 9.86
N SER A 117 -1.38 7.29 9.22
CA SER A 117 -1.39 8.76 9.25
C SER A 117 -2.68 9.36 8.69
N ALA A 118 -3.17 8.84 7.56
CA ALA A 118 -4.45 9.26 6.98
C ALA A 118 -5.63 8.98 7.92
N THR A 119 -5.60 7.86 8.64
CA THR A 119 -6.64 7.50 9.62
C THR A 119 -6.63 8.43 10.82
N GLU A 120 -5.45 8.78 11.34
CA GLU A 120 -5.29 9.74 12.44
C GLU A 120 -5.81 11.13 12.05
N GLU A 121 -5.45 11.62 10.86
CA GLU A 121 -5.92 12.91 10.35
C GLU A 121 -7.43 12.89 10.06
N ALA A 122 -7.97 11.80 9.50
CA ALA A 122 -9.40 11.64 9.28
C ALA A 122 -10.19 11.64 10.60
N ASN A 123 -9.68 10.98 11.64
CA ASN A 123 -10.28 11.02 12.97
C ASN A 123 -10.22 12.43 13.57
N HIS A 124 -9.09 13.13 13.42
CA HIS A 124 -8.95 14.52 13.87
C HIS A 124 -9.96 15.46 13.17
N LEU A 125 -10.12 15.32 11.86
CA LEU A 125 -11.09 16.07 11.08
C LEU A 125 -12.52 15.79 11.54
N LEU A 126 -12.87 14.52 11.79
CA LEU A 126 -14.17 14.13 12.29
C LEU A 126 -14.46 14.78 13.65
N ASP A 127 -13.50 14.78 14.57
CA ASP A 127 -13.62 15.44 15.87
C ASP A 127 -13.87 16.96 15.72
N LEU A 128 -13.18 17.63 14.80
CA LEU A 128 -13.39 19.05 14.53
C LEU A 128 -14.80 19.32 14.00
N LEU A 129 -15.29 18.49 13.08
CA LEU A 129 -16.65 18.60 12.51
C LEU A 129 -17.73 18.32 13.57
N GLN A 130 -17.55 17.29 14.41
CA GLN A 130 -18.48 16.98 15.49
C GLN A 130 -18.55 18.09 16.55
N ARG A 131 -17.40 18.69 16.89
CA ARG A 131 -17.37 19.87 17.76
C ARG A 131 -18.12 21.04 17.14
N LEU A 132 -17.90 21.31 15.85
CA LEU A 132 -18.62 22.36 15.11
C LEU A 132 -20.14 22.13 15.13
N LEU A 133 -20.58 20.90 14.91
CA LEU A 133 -21.98 20.50 14.93
C LEU A 133 -22.60 20.65 16.33
N THR A 134 -21.91 20.17 17.38
CA THR A 134 -22.37 20.27 18.77
C THR A 134 -22.45 21.72 19.25
N GLU A 135 -21.47 22.55 18.87
CA GLU A 135 -21.49 23.98 19.15
C GLU A 135 -22.61 24.70 18.39
N TYR A 136 -23.03 24.18 17.23
CA TYR A 136 -24.18 24.70 16.48
C TYR A 136 -25.52 24.36 17.15
N THR A 137 -25.69 23.12 17.63
CA THR A 137 -26.97 22.64 18.19
C THR A 137 -27.21 23.10 19.63
N CYS A 138 -26.18 23.08 20.48
CA CYS A 138 -26.34 23.26 21.93
C CYS A 138 -25.96 24.67 22.46
N GLY A 139 -25.61 25.62 21.59
CA GLY A 139 -25.10 26.94 22.00
C GLY A 139 -26.19 27.98 22.35
N SER A 140 -26.09 28.60 23.53
CA SER A 140 -26.84 29.83 23.86
C SER A 140 -26.47 30.99 22.91
N LEU A 141 -27.36 31.97 22.73
CA LEU A 141 -27.18 33.11 21.81
C LEU A 141 -25.81 33.80 21.94
N GLY A 142 -25.25 33.93 23.15
CA GLY A 142 -23.91 34.48 23.37
C GLY A 142 -22.76 33.65 22.76
N LYS A 143 -22.89 32.31 22.74
CA LYS A 143 -21.94 31.43 22.05
C LYS A 143 -22.03 31.58 20.53
N ARG A 144 -23.19 31.93 19.97
CA ARG A 144 -23.35 32.23 18.53
C ARG A 144 -22.61 33.51 18.12
N TYR A 145 -22.52 34.51 18.99
CA TYR A 145 -21.72 35.71 18.73
C TYR A 145 -20.21 35.45 18.82
N LEU A 146 -19.78 34.68 19.83
CA LEU A 146 -18.38 34.24 19.94
C LEU A 146 -17.93 33.36 18.76
N LYS A 147 -18.90 32.72 18.08
CA LYS A 147 -18.74 31.95 16.83
C LYS A 147 -18.40 32.82 15.63
N ALA A 148 -18.91 34.06 15.54
CA ALA A 148 -18.53 34.99 14.46
C ALA A 148 -17.04 35.38 14.57
N VAL A 149 -16.52 35.48 15.80
CA VAL A 149 -15.11 35.83 16.07
C VAL A 149 -14.18 34.61 15.97
N ARG A 150 -14.64 33.42 16.36
CA ARG A 150 -13.86 32.17 16.26
C ARG A 150 -14.00 31.43 14.93
N GLY A 151 -15.01 31.77 14.11
CA GLY A 151 -15.35 31.09 12.86
C GLY A 151 -14.15 30.90 11.94
N GLY A 152 -13.42 31.99 11.67
CA GLY A 152 -12.23 31.93 10.80
C GLY A 152 -11.10 31.05 11.32
N LYS A 153 -10.95 30.87 12.64
CA LYS A 153 -9.92 29.95 13.20
C LYS A 153 -10.33 28.49 13.04
N TYR A 154 -11.60 28.15 13.27
CA TYR A 154 -12.09 26.78 13.12
C TYR A 154 -12.13 26.37 11.65
N GLU A 155 -12.63 27.25 10.79
CA GLU A 155 -12.65 27.04 9.35
C GLU A 155 -11.24 26.83 8.81
N LYS A 156 -10.26 27.67 9.21
CA LYS A 156 -8.85 27.47 8.85
C LYS A 156 -8.29 26.13 9.33
N LYS A 157 -8.65 25.67 10.54
CA LYS A 157 -8.23 24.35 11.05
C LYS A 157 -8.82 23.21 10.24
N ILE A 158 -10.12 23.28 9.94
CA ILE A 158 -10.82 22.29 9.10
C ILE A 158 -10.19 22.25 7.71
N ALA A 159 -9.97 23.40 7.07
CA ALA A 159 -9.32 23.49 5.77
C ALA A 159 -7.89 22.92 5.79
N THR A 160 -7.11 23.22 6.84
CA THR A 160 -5.75 22.68 7.02
C THR A 160 -5.79 21.16 7.16
N SER A 161 -6.76 20.62 7.92
CA SER A 161 -6.93 19.19 8.12
C SER A 161 -7.34 18.48 6.83
N PHE A 162 -8.24 19.05 6.03
CA PHE A 162 -8.53 18.56 4.68
C PHE A 162 -7.29 18.57 3.77
N GLN A 163 -6.47 19.62 3.84
CA GLN A 163 -5.25 19.70 3.05
C GLN A 163 -4.27 18.58 3.41
N ARG A 164 -4.07 18.31 4.71
CA ARG A 164 -3.22 17.21 5.18
C ARG A 164 -3.76 15.85 4.76
N LEU A 165 -5.08 15.65 4.86
CA LEU A 165 -5.71 14.41 4.41
C LEU A 165 -5.52 14.20 2.90
N GLU A 166 -5.59 15.26 2.10
CA GLU A 166 -5.33 15.20 0.66
C GLU A 166 -3.85 14.90 0.35
N GLN A 167 -2.91 15.42 1.16
CA GLN A 167 -1.49 15.09 1.07
C GLN A 167 -1.26 13.60 1.34
N GLU A 168 -1.79 13.07 2.44
CA GLU A 168 -1.66 11.64 2.75
C GLU A 168 -2.32 10.74 1.71
N LYS A 169 -3.47 11.13 1.16
CA LYS A 169 -4.08 10.42 0.02
C LYS A 169 -3.14 10.38 -1.18
N THR A 170 -2.51 11.51 -1.50
CA THR A 170 -1.60 11.60 -2.65
C THR A 170 -0.37 10.73 -2.44
N SER A 171 0.19 10.72 -1.22
CA SER A 171 1.25 9.80 -0.82
C SER A 171 0.83 8.34 -0.96
N LEU A 172 -0.39 7.98 -0.53
CA LEU A 172 -0.94 6.62 -0.71
C LEU A 172 -0.99 6.21 -2.18
N ILE A 173 -1.54 7.07 -3.04
CA ILE A 173 -1.62 6.82 -4.48
C ILE A 173 -0.22 6.60 -5.06
N PHE A 174 0.74 7.43 -4.65
CA PHE A 174 2.12 7.32 -5.11
C PHE A 174 2.78 6.01 -4.64
N CYS A 175 2.63 5.63 -3.37
CA CYS A 175 3.17 4.37 -2.84
C CYS A 175 2.58 3.13 -3.55
N ILE A 176 1.28 3.16 -3.88
CA ILE A 176 0.63 2.09 -4.66
C ILE A 176 1.19 2.06 -6.09
N GLY A 177 1.33 3.24 -6.72
CA GLY A 177 1.88 3.37 -8.06
C GLY A 177 3.32 2.86 -8.17
N MET A 178 4.17 3.22 -7.21
CA MET A 178 5.56 2.74 -7.13
C MET A 178 5.64 1.21 -7.01
N GLY A 179 4.80 0.61 -6.15
CA GLY A 179 4.75 -0.85 -6.01
C GLY A 179 4.42 -1.54 -7.34
N ASN A 180 3.53 -0.97 -8.15
CA ASN A 180 3.19 -1.51 -9.47
C ASN A 180 4.35 -1.38 -10.47
N THR A 181 5.07 -0.25 -10.46
CA THR A 181 6.22 -0.05 -11.37
C THR A 181 7.39 -0.98 -11.04
N GLU A 182 7.65 -1.24 -9.75
CA GLU A 182 8.70 -2.19 -9.35
C GLU A 182 8.34 -3.60 -9.80
N GLN A 183 7.09 -4.03 -9.62
CA GLN A 183 6.62 -5.33 -10.11
C GLN A 183 6.77 -5.47 -11.63
N LEU A 184 6.43 -4.42 -12.39
CA LEU A 184 6.61 -4.41 -13.84
C LEU A 184 8.09 -4.51 -14.24
N HIS A 185 8.99 -3.85 -13.52
CA HIS A 185 10.42 -3.95 -13.75
C HIS A 185 10.94 -5.38 -13.55
N TYR A 186 10.53 -6.06 -12.48
CA TYR A 186 10.90 -7.46 -12.25
C TYR A 186 10.39 -8.39 -13.36
N ILE A 187 9.14 -8.22 -13.80
CA ILE A 187 8.57 -9.01 -14.90
C ILE A 187 9.35 -8.75 -16.20
N SER A 188 9.72 -7.50 -16.48
CA SER A 188 10.52 -7.16 -17.66
C SER A 188 11.89 -7.85 -17.65
N GLU A 189 12.56 -7.88 -16.50
CA GLU A 189 13.86 -8.57 -16.35
C GLU A 189 13.72 -10.10 -16.46
N ASP A 190 12.65 -10.70 -15.93
CA ASP A 190 12.38 -12.13 -16.09
C ASP A 190 12.10 -12.51 -17.54
N VAL A 191 11.29 -11.72 -18.24
CA VAL A 191 11.01 -11.91 -19.67
C VAL A 191 12.29 -11.81 -20.50
N LYS A 192 13.15 -10.83 -20.20
CA LYS A 192 14.45 -10.69 -20.86
C LYS A 192 15.33 -11.91 -20.65
N ARG A 193 15.43 -12.43 -19.43
CA ARG A 193 16.19 -13.66 -19.11
C ARG A 193 15.63 -14.89 -19.82
N ILE A 194 14.31 -15.01 -19.92
CA ILE A 194 13.67 -16.12 -20.65
C ILE A 194 13.99 -16.01 -22.15
N ALA A 195 13.89 -14.82 -22.74
CA ALA A 195 14.20 -14.59 -24.14
C ALA A 195 15.65 -14.97 -24.48
N GLU A 196 16.61 -14.52 -23.66
CA GLU A 196 18.04 -14.86 -23.81
C GLU A 196 18.28 -16.37 -23.70
N ALA A 197 17.60 -17.06 -22.77
CA ALA A 197 17.71 -18.51 -22.62
C ALA A 197 17.11 -19.27 -23.81
N THR A 198 16.01 -18.78 -24.40
CA THR A 198 15.41 -19.39 -25.58
C THR A 198 16.25 -19.21 -26.83
N ASP A 199 16.90 -18.07 -27.02
CA ASP A 199 17.82 -17.83 -28.13
C ASP A 199 19.01 -18.79 -28.09
N ILE A 200 19.56 -19.03 -26.89
CA ILE A 200 20.63 -20.02 -26.68
C ILE A 200 20.15 -21.44 -27.03
N ASN A 201 18.95 -21.83 -26.59
CA ASN A 201 18.42 -23.17 -26.84
C ASN A 201 18.15 -23.44 -28.33
N MET A 202 17.65 -22.44 -29.07
CA MET A 202 17.46 -22.56 -30.51
C MET A 202 18.79 -22.68 -31.27
N SER A 203 19.83 -21.96 -30.84
CA SER A 203 21.17 -22.07 -31.41
C SER A 203 21.77 -23.48 -31.20
N ILE A 204 21.63 -24.05 -30.01
CA ILE A 204 22.14 -25.40 -29.69
C ILE A 204 21.43 -26.48 -30.50
N GLN A 205 20.11 -26.34 -30.70
CA GLN A 205 19.33 -27.31 -31.47
C GLN A 205 19.68 -27.26 -32.97
N ALA A 206 19.98 -26.08 -33.53
CA ALA A 206 20.44 -25.93 -34.90
C ALA A 206 21.81 -26.58 -35.13
N ASP A 207 22.75 -26.42 -34.20
CA ASP A 207 24.07 -27.03 -34.29
C ASP A 207 24.00 -28.56 -34.15
N HIS A 208 23.13 -29.08 -33.28
CA HIS A 208 22.98 -30.52 -33.08
C HIS A 208 22.35 -31.24 -34.29
N VAL A 209 21.42 -30.58 -35.01
CA VAL A 209 20.87 -31.09 -36.28
C VAL A 209 21.96 -31.11 -37.36
N ARG A 210 22.82 -30.08 -37.40
CA ARG A 210 23.89 -29.97 -38.38
C ARG A 210 24.97 -31.05 -38.20
N VAL A 211 25.33 -31.37 -36.95
CA VAL A 211 26.32 -32.41 -36.63
C VAL A 211 25.81 -33.81 -37.00
N LYS A 212 24.54 -34.14 -36.75
CA LYS A 212 23.98 -35.46 -37.13
C LYS A 212 23.94 -35.71 -38.64
N CYS A 213 23.76 -34.67 -39.46
CA CYS A 213 23.77 -34.82 -40.92
C CYS A 213 25.17 -35.14 -41.49
N ILE A 214 26.24 -34.71 -40.81
CA ILE A 214 27.62 -34.96 -41.23
C ILE A 214 28.05 -36.39 -40.86
N GLU A 215 27.68 -36.89 -39.68
CA GLU A 215 28.08 -38.23 -39.22
C GLU A 215 27.43 -39.39 -40.01
N GLN A 216 26.31 -39.17 -40.70
CA GLN A 216 25.62 -40.19 -41.49
C GLN A 216 26.09 -40.30 -42.96
N GLY A 217 27.16 -39.61 -43.34
CA GLY A 217 27.75 -39.75 -44.69
C GLY A 217 26.89 -39.21 -45.83
N HIS A 218 25.90 -38.37 -45.54
CA HIS A 218 25.05 -37.71 -46.53
C HIS A 218 25.62 -36.33 -46.94
N GLU A 219 26.87 -36.28 -47.41
CA GLU A 219 27.48 -35.04 -47.91
C GLU A 219 26.80 -34.49 -49.19
N GLY A 220 26.01 -35.33 -49.88
CA GLY A 220 25.35 -34.98 -51.14
C GLY A 220 23.93 -34.39 -51.05
N LEU A 221 23.35 -34.27 -49.84
CA LEU A 221 21.97 -33.81 -49.64
C LEU A 221 21.86 -32.56 -48.75
N VAL A 222 22.92 -31.75 -48.68
CA VAL A 222 22.76 -30.36 -48.22
C VAL A 222 22.18 -29.56 -49.39
N PRO A 223 20.94 -29.06 -49.31
CA PRO A 223 20.38 -28.23 -50.37
C PRO A 223 21.26 -26.99 -50.53
N LYS A 224 21.81 -26.77 -51.72
CA LYS A 224 22.54 -25.52 -52.06
C LYS A 224 21.63 -24.28 -52.01
N GLU A 225 20.33 -24.45 -51.82
CA GLU A 225 19.32 -23.39 -51.81
C GLU A 225 18.73 -23.13 -50.42
N MET A 226 19.57 -22.88 -49.41
CA MET A 226 19.14 -22.05 -48.27
C MET A 226 20.29 -21.16 -47.80
N GLN A 227 20.90 -20.43 -48.73
CA GLN A 227 21.53 -19.16 -48.39
C GLN A 227 20.42 -18.12 -48.20
N TYR A 228 19.72 -18.17 -47.07
CA TYR A 228 18.91 -17.03 -46.65
C TYR A 228 19.86 -15.94 -46.15
N THR A 229 20.21 -15.02 -47.04
CA THR A 229 20.71 -13.70 -46.65
C THR A 229 19.59 -12.99 -45.92
N PHE A 230 19.61 -13.04 -44.58
CA PHE A 230 18.81 -12.13 -43.75
C PHE A 230 19.36 -10.71 -43.94
N SER A 231 18.82 -10.00 -44.92
CA SER A 231 19.02 -8.57 -45.07
C SER A 231 18.07 -7.86 -44.11
N CYS A 232 18.51 -7.65 -42.87
CA CYS A 232 17.84 -6.74 -41.95
C CYS A 232 17.99 -5.31 -42.49
N LYS A 233 16.99 -4.83 -43.23
CA LYS A 233 16.83 -3.40 -43.50
C LYS A 233 16.42 -2.72 -42.20
N TYR A 234 17.37 -2.11 -41.51
CA TYR A 234 17.08 -1.09 -40.50
C TYR A 234 16.61 0.17 -41.22
N GLU A 235 15.30 0.38 -41.33
CA GLU A 235 14.73 1.70 -41.62
C GLU A 235 14.89 2.56 -40.36
N ALA A 236 15.81 3.51 -40.41
CA ALA A 236 15.96 4.51 -39.36
C ALA A 236 14.69 5.38 -39.30
N PRO A 237 14.11 5.60 -38.11
CA PRO A 237 12.94 6.46 -37.98
C PRO A 237 13.29 7.92 -38.36
N PRO A 238 12.38 8.65 -39.02
CA PRO A 238 12.62 10.03 -39.41
C PRO A 238 12.83 10.90 -38.16
N LEU A 239 14.00 11.54 -38.07
CA LEU A 239 14.28 12.59 -37.10
C LEU A 239 13.37 13.78 -37.42
N ASN A 240 12.33 13.96 -36.61
CA ASN A 240 11.46 15.11 -36.67
C ASN A 240 12.19 16.29 -36.00
N MET A 241 12.77 17.19 -36.79
CA MET A 241 13.30 18.47 -36.32
C MET A 241 12.18 19.50 -36.38
N ASN A 242 11.66 19.87 -35.21
CA ASN A 242 10.92 21.11 -34.95
C ASN A 242 11.55 21.80 -33.74
#